data_AF-A0A1A8VP55-F1
#
_entry.id   AF-A0A1A8VP55-F1
#
_cell.length_a   1.000
_cell.length_b   1.000
_cell.length_c   1.000
_cell.angle_alpha   90.00
_cell.angle_beta   90.00
_cell.angle_gamma   90.00
#
_symmetry.space_group_name_H-M   'P 1'
#
loop_
_entity.id
_entity.type
_entity.pdbx_description
1 polymer ?
#
loop_
_entity_poly.entity_id
_entity_poly.type
_entity_poly.pdbx_seq_one_letter_code
_entity_poly.pdbx_strand_id
1 'polypeptide(L)'
;MPSQDQDSCELYTDIILKELKENEDVKSYENDCTYVSSIYGIYPGIKQLCLNVALYLNNIGKKTLDDDTEKTYCSYVKYLLYDEIIKNKEITKHYEILSSFRIPWNTIISKGYFTKMDNCKPLFHNIYIQYYEKWKKMFDYCINYTPIKEQLSPNNSCAKSYCKYIYENKDLYREFTELCKNRYDYNCPSFFQECKKNIPNNILVLPACEEYVKSLEPQQDTIEEATGQASADILHTSHEDHPDSSDHMESPSSPHSNTVVLTIFPTLSVLVTSLLMYKLTPFRSWLRPLLQRMTKVSNSSVKESMQPSYETEYIDINSNERSYNIAYYSGEIL
;
A
#
# COMPACT_ATOMS: atom_id res chain seq x y z
N MET A 1 27.96 36.17 2.66
CA MET A 1 26.82 35.27 2.95
C MET A 1 26.28 34.82 1.61
N PRO A 2 26.15 33.52 1.32
CA PRO A 2 25.31 33.04 0.23
C PRO A 2 23.85 33.38 0.52
N SER A 3 23.03 33.49 -0.53
CA SER A 3 21.58 33.62 -0.42
C SER A 3 20.96 32.37 0.22
N GLN A 4 19.80 32.54 0.89
CA GLN A 4 18.89 31.42 1.09
C GLN A 4 18.35 31.00 -0.29
N ASP A 5 18.32 29.70 -0.58
CA ASP A 5 17.58 29.20 -1.74
C ASP A 5 16.08 29.43 -1.54
N GLN A 6 15.40 29.76 -2.63
CA GLN A 6 13.99 30.13 -2.65
C GLN A 6 13.18 29.09 -3.48
N ASP A 7 11.94 28.83 -3.04
CA ASP A 7 10.91 28.05 -3.76
C ASP A 7 11.28 26.59 -4.13
N SER A 8 11.77 25.82 -3.14
CA SER A 8 11.71 24.34 -3.17
C SER A 8 10.50 23.86 -2.36
N CYS A 9 9.45 23.38 -3.04
CA CYS A 9 8.17 22.97 -2.43
C CYS A 9 8.21 21.53 -1.90
N GLU A 10 9.04 21.31 -0.88
CA GLU A 10 9.43 19.98 -0.43
C GLU A 10 8.37 19.26 0.39
N LEU A 11 8.21 17.98 0.09
CA LEU A 11 7.40 17.08 0.88
C LEU A 11 8.21 16.60 2.10
N TYR A 12 7.52 16.17 3.16
CA TYR A 12 8.19 15.61 4.34
C TYR A 12 9.03 14.37 4.01
N THR A 13 8.58 13.57 3.02
CA THR A 13 9.37 12.49 2.43
C THR A 13 10.71 12.93 1.83
N ASP A 14 10.80 14.15 1.32
CA ASP A 14 12.02 14.67 0.67
C ASP A 14 13.03 15.13 1.72
N ILE A 15 12.53 15.73 2.81
CA ILE A 15 13.30 16.07 4.01
C ILE A 15 13.90 14.79 4.63
N ILE A 16 13.08 13.76 4.88
CA ILE A 16 13.55 12.45 5.37
C ILE A 16 14.61 11.88 4.42
N LEU A 17 14.39 11.91 3.11
CA LEU A 17 15.34 11.37 2.13
C LEU A 17 16.68 12.13 2.09
N LYS A 18 16.69 13.43 2.38
CA LYS A 18 17.91 14.22 2.55
C LYS A 18 18.65 13.83 3.82
N GLU A 19 17.95 13.79 4.96
CA GLU A 19 18.54 13.43 6.26
C GLU A 19 19.14 12.02 6.26
N LEU A 20 18.47 11.04 5.64
CA LEU A 20 19.00 9.68 5.50
C LEU A 20 20.27 9.62 4.65
N LYS A 21 20.49 10.56 3.72
CA LYS A 21 21.66 10.64 2.83
C LYS A 21 22.81 11.48 3.41
N GLU A 22 22.74 11.91 4.67
CA GLU A 22 23.87 12.57 5.36
C GLU A 22 25.13 11.67 5.30
N ASN A 23 26.26 12.27 4.89
CA ASN A 23 27.43 11.53 4.39
C ASN A 23 28.19 10.79 5.50
N GLU A 24 28.18 9.45 5.45
CA GLU A 24 29.09 8.58 6.22
C GLU A 24 29.84 7.61 5.30
N ASP A 25 30.93 6.98 5.79
CA ASP A 25 31.65 5.97 5.00
C ASP A 25 30.86 4.66 4.92
N VAL A 26 30.13 4.53 3.82
CA VAL A 26 29.34 3.37 3.39
C VAL A 26 30.14 2.06 3.44
N LYS A 27 31.48 2.08 3.31
CA LYS A 27 32.32 0.87 3.37
C LYS A 27 32.26 0.14 4.71
N SER A 28 31.94 0.86 5.80
CA SER A 28 31.80 0.26 7.14
C SER A 28 30.75 -0.87 7.21
N TYR A 29 29.79 -0.89 6.27
CA TYR A 29 28.70 -1.86 6.22
C TYR A 29 28.90 -3.02 5.21
N GLU A 30 30.05 -3.10 4.51
CA GLU A 30 30.26 -4.16 3.50
C GLU A 30 30.12 -5.58 4.08
N ASN A 31 30.61 -5.79 5.31
CA ASN A 31 30.53 -7.07 5.99
C ASN A 31 29.07 -7.51 6.23
N ASP A 32 28.19 -6.59 6.64
CA ASP A 32 26.77 -6.88 6.88
C ASP A 32 26.05 -7.24 5.58
N CYS A 33 26.40 -6.57 4.48
CA CYS A 33 25.84 -6.82 3.17
C CYS A 33 26.41 -8.07 2.43
N THR A 34 27.34 -8.80 3.04
CA THR A 34 27.94 -10.02 2.46
C THR A 34 26.88 -11.07 2.10
N TYR A 35 25.89 -11.31 2.98
CA TYR A 35 24.84 -12.33 2.77
C TYR A 35 23.95 -12.03 1.56
N VAL A 36 23.50 -10.78 1.42
CA VAL A 36 22.68 -10.35 0.28
C VAL A 36 23.51 -10.36 -1.01
N SER A 37 24.77 -9.93 -0.92
CA SER A 37 25.69 -9.87 -2.07
C SER A 37 26.07 -11.26 -2.60
N SER A 38 26.21 -12.28 -1.74
CA SER A 38 26.62 -13.62 -2.18
C SER A 38 25.48 -14.41 -2.84
N ILE A 39 24.22 -14.21 -2.42
CA ILE A 39 23.06 -14.90 -3.00
C ILE A 39 22.48 -14.13 -4.19
N TYR A 40 22.43 -12.80 -4.12
CA TYR A 40 21.70 -11.95 -5.08
C TYR A 40 22.58 -10.93 -5.81
N GLY A 41 23.90 -10.95 -5.64
CA GLY A 41 24.85 -10.11 -6.37
C GLY A 41 24.91 -10.36 -7.88
N ILE A 42 24.20 -11.38 -8.39
CA ILE A 42 23.92 -11.57 -9.82
C ILE A 42 23.04 -10.45 -10.40
N TYR A 43 22.24 -9.78 -9.57
CA TYR A 43 21.38 -8.68 -9.98
C TYR A 43 22.13 -7.34 -9.79
N PRO A 44 22.27 -6.51 -10.85
CA PRO A 44 22.94 -5.22 -10.77
C PRO A 44 22.40 -4.34 -9.64
N GLY A 45 23.31 -3.62 -8.98
CA GLY A 45 22.96 -2.68 -7.91
C GLY A 45 22.59 -3.29 -6.55
N ILE A 46 22.32 -4.60 -6.43
CA ILE A 46 21.86 -5.20 -5.15
C ILE A 46 22.85 -4.98 -3.98
N LYS A 47 24.16 -5.10 -4.21
CA LYS A 47 25.16 -4.77 -3.18
C LYS A 47 25.03 -3.30 -2.74
N GLN A 48 24.92 -2.38 -3.69
CA GLN A 48 24.79 -0.94 -3.39
C GLN A 48 23.46 -0.62 -2.69
N LEU A 49 22.36 -1.29 -3.05
CA LEU A 49 21.07 -1.11 -2.39
C LEU A 49 21.12 -1.58 -0.93
N CYS A 50 21.78 -2.70 -0.63
CA CYS A 50 22.02 -3.12 0.75
C CYS A 50 22.88 -2.10 1.52
N LEU A 51 23.95 -1.61 0.90
CA LEU A 51 24.82 -0.59 1.49
C LEU A 51 24.10 0.74 1.76
N ASN A 52 23.20 1.16 0.86
CA ASN A 52 22.36 2.35 1.06
C ASN A 52 21.39 2.14 2.23
N VAL A 53 20.71 0.99 2.31
CA VAL A 53 19.83 0.65 3.45
C VAL A 53 20.62 0.65 4.77
N ALA A 54 21.87 0.18 4.76
CA ALA A 54 22.71 0.17 5.95
C ALA A 54 23.12 1.57 6.42
N LEU A 55 23.52 2.45 5.49
CA LEU A 55 23.75 3.87 5.76
C LEU A 55 22.49 4.51 6.37
N TYR A 56 21.33 4.32 5.75
CA TYR A 56 20.08 4.94 6.17
C TYR A 56 19.67 4.49 7.58
N LEU A 57 19.78 3.19 7.89
CA LEU A 57 19.51 2.68 9.24
C LEU A 57 20.50 3.22 10.27
N ASN A 58 21.78 3.30 9.96
CA ASN A 58 22.77 3.84 10.88
C ASN A 58 22.53 5.34 11.17
N ASN A 59 22.15 6.11 10.13
CA ASN A 59 21.81 7.52 10.25
C ASN A 59 20.53 7.75 11.08
N ILE A 60 19.54 6.85 11.01
CA ILE A 60 18.38 6.87 11.94
C ILE A 60 18.85 6.59 13.36
N GLY A 61 19.57 5.49 13.58
CA GLY A 61 20.02 5.06 14.90
C GLY A 61 20.97 6.03 15.60
N LYS A 62 21.53 7.02 14.89
CA LYS A 62 22.35 8.11 15.44
C LYS A 62 21.55 9.36 15.84
N LYS A 63 20.30 9.51 15.40
CA LYS A 63 19.44 10.66 15.71
C LYS A 63 18.64 10.39 16.99
N THR A 64 18.52 11.39 17.86
CA THR A 64 17.62 11.33 19.03
C THR A 64 16.20 11.61 18.56
N LEU A 65 15.48 10.56 18.17
CA LEU A 65 14.08 10.62 17.71
C LEU A 65 13.12 10.11 18.80
N ASP A 66 11.85 10.52 18.73
CA ASP A 66 10.76 9.86 19.42
C ASP A 66 10.32 8.57 18.70
N ASP A 67 9.57 7.72 19.39
CA ASP A 67 9.09 6.42 18.91
C ASP A 67 8.35 6.49 17.55
N ASP A 68 7.45 7.45 17.36
CA ASP A 68 6.62 7.54 16.15
C ASP A 68 7.43 8.09 14.97
N THR A 69 8.37 9.02 15.21
CA THR A 69 9.33 9.49 14.20
C THR A 69 10.32 8.38 13.82
N GLU A 70 10.88 7.63 14.78
CA GLU A 70 11.78 6.49 14.55
C GLU A 70 11.09 5.39 13.70
N LYS A 71 9.88 4.98 14.11
CA LYS A 71 8.97 4.08 13.39
C LYS A 71 8.66 4.57 11.97
N THR A 72 8.48 5.88 11.79
CA THR A 72 8.21 6.52 10.49
C THR A 72 9.43 6.46 9.58
N TYR A 73 10.60 6.85 10.05
CA TYR A 73 11.85 6.83 9.28
C TYR A 73 12.23 5.39 8.87
N CYS A 74 12.19 4.43 9.80
CA CYS A 74 12.46 3.03 9.49
C CYS A 74 11.42 2.41 8.53
N SER A 75 10.16 2.84 8.62
CA SER A 75 9.14 2.47 7.62
C SER A 75 9.41 3.08 6.24
N TYR A 76 9.87 4.33 6.17
CA TYR A 76 10.25 4.98 4.91
C TYR A 76 11.42 4.25 4.23
N VAL A 77 12.49 3.91 4.95
CA VAL A 77 13.60 3.08 4.44
C VAL A 77 13.10 1.73 3.91
N LYS A 78 12.15 1.11 4.60
CA LYS A 78 11.58 -0.19 4.20
C LYS A 78 10.83 -0.08 2.88
N TYR A 79 10.04 0.97 2.67
CA TYR A 79 9.31 1.14 1.41
C TYR A 79 10.20 1.69 0.28
N LEU A 80 11.27 2.45 0.56
CA LEU A 80 12.32 2.73 -0.43
C LEU A 80 12.97 1.44 -0.94
N LEU A 81 13.30 0.50 -0.06
CA LEU A 81 13.83 -0.80 -0.44
C LEU A 81 12.86 -1.61 -1.32
N TYR A 82 11.54 -1.51 -1.09
CA TYR A 82 10.54 -2.11 -1.98
C TYR A 82 10.61 -1.48 -3.37
N ASP A 83 10.52 -0.14 -3.43
CA ASP A 83 10.50 0.66 -4.67
C ASP A 83 11.73 0.38 -5.57
N GLU A 84 12.94 0.41 -4.99
CA GLU A 84 14.18 0.11 -5.73
C GLU A 84 14.26 -1.33 -6.23
N ILE A 85 13.72 -2.31 -5.48
CA ILE A 85 13.65 -3.73 -5.92
C ILE A 85 12.66 -3.91 -7.08
N ILE A 86 11.57 -3.15 -7.15
CA ILE A 86 10.57 -3.25 -8.24
C ILE A 86 11.03 -2.48 -9.48
N LYS A 87 11.77 -1.37 -9.30
CA LYS A 87 12.35 -0.59 -10.41
C LYS A 87 13.35 -1.42 -11.21
N ASN A 88 14.17 -2.23 -10.55
CA ASN A 88 15.11 -3.13 -11.21
C ASN A 88 14.39 -4.27 -11.94
N LYS A 89 14.24 -4.15 -13.26
CA LYS A 89 13.48 -5.09 -14.11
C LYS A 89 14.18 -6.42 -14.38
N GLU A 90 15.44 -6.58 -13.96
CA GLU A 90 16.13 -7.87 -14.01
C GLU A 90 15.75 -8.76 -12.81
N ILE A 91 15.29 -8.15 -11.70
CA ILE A 91 14.80 -8.89 -10.54
C ILE A 91 13.49 -9.59 -10.89
N THR A 92 13.47 -10.91 -10.71
CA THR A 92 12.26 -11.73 -10.76
C THR A 92 11.82 -12.16 -9.35
N LYS A 93 12.78 -12.51 -8.50
CA LYS A 93 12.61 -13.07 -7.14
C LYS A 93 12.36 -12.03 -6.04
N HIS A 94 11.54 -11.02 -6.32
CA HIS A 94 11.31 -9.83 -5.48
C HIS A 94 11.16 -10.12 -3.97
N TYR A 95 10.26 -11.04 -3.58
CA TYR A 95 10.04 -11.38 -2.16
C TYR A 95 11.24 -12.12 -1.52
N GLU A 96 11.94 -12.98 -2.27
CA GLU A 96 13.12 -13.69 -1.75
C GLU A 96 14.27 -12.71 -1.48
N ILE A 97 14.46 -11.72 -2.37
CA ILE A 97 15.42 -10.64 -2.18
C ILE A 97 15.01 -9.77 -0.99
N LEU A 98 13.76 -9.30 -0.92
CA LEU A 98 13.25 -8.52 0.22
C LEU A 98 13.48 -9.26 1.54
N SER A 99 13.11 -10.55 1.61
CA SER A 99 13.35 -11.37 2.80
C SER A 99 14.83 -11.54 3.13
N SER A 100 15.74 -11.48 2.16
CA SER A 100 17.19 -11.59 2.40
C SER A 100 17.78 -10.40 3.15
N PHE A 101 17.22 -9.19 2.96
CA PHE A 101 17.62 -7.99 3.69
C PHE A 101 17.32 -8.07 5.19
N ARG A 102 16.47 -9.02 5.63
CA ARG A 102 16.20 -9.26 7.06
C ARG A 102 17.48 -9.54 7.87
N ILE A 103 18.50 -10.19 7.29
CA ILE A 103 19.74 -10.47 8.01
C ILE A 103 20.56 -9.19 8.25
N PRO A 104 21.07 -8.46 7.23
CA PRO A 104 21.82 -7.24 7.46
C PRO A 104 21.03 -6.24 8.30
N TRP A 105 19.74 -6.02 7.99
CA TRP A 105 18.90 -5.06 8.70
C TRP A 105 18.83 -5.33 10.21
N ASN A 106 18.59 -6.57 10.63
CA ASN A 106 18.58 -6.90 12.06
C ASN A 106 19.97 -6.71 12.68
N THR A 107 21.04 -7.11 12.00
CA THR A 107 22.42 -6.88 12.48
C THR A 107 22.74 -5.39 12.66
N ILE A 108 22.28 -4.53 11.75
CA ILE A 108 22.54 -3.08 11.79
C ILE A 108 21.75 -2.43 12.94
N ILE A 109 20.46 -2.73 13.10
CA ILE A 109 19.68 -2.16 14.23
C ILE A 109 20.14 -2.71 15.60
N SER A 110 20.76 -3.89 15.65
CA SER A 110 21.41 -4.43 16.87
C SER A 110 22.80 -3.86 17.14
N LYS A 111 23.43 -3.19 16.18
CA LYS A 111 24.74 -2.50 16.32
C LYS A 111 24.61 -1.00 16.62
N GLY A 112 23.62 -0.34 16.02
CA GLY A 112 23.41 1.10 16.15
C GLY A 112 22.82 1.51 17.51
N TYR A 113 22.77 2.81 17.79
CA TYR A 113 22.28 3.37 19.06
C TYR A 113 20.74 3.40 19.18
N PHE A 114 20.05 2.45 18.53
CA PHE A 114 18.59 2.31 18.56
C PHE A 114 18.09 2.03 19.98
N THR A 115 17.33 2.96 20.55
CA THR A 115 16.77 2.80 21.89
C THR A 115 15.64 1.78 21.92
N LYS A 116 14.88 1.65 20.82
CA LYS A 116 13.73 0.75 20.67
C LYS A 116 13.76 0.02 19.33
N MET A 117 14.68 -0.94 19.22
CA MET A 117 14.89 -1.77 18.01
C MET A 117 13.59 -2.34 17.39
N ASP A 118 12.55 -2.59 18.20
CA ASP A 118 11.23 -3.05 17.73
C ASP A 118 10.56 -2.09 16.73
N ASN A 119 10.68 -0.77 16.90
CA ASN A 119 10.14 0.25 15.98
C ASN A 119 10.71 0.11 14.56
N CYS A 120 11.94 -0.40 14.47
CA CYS A 120 12.69 -0.58 13.24
C CYS A 120 12.80 -2.03 12.77
N LYS A 121 12.04 -2.98 13.34
CA LYS A 121 12.12 -4.39 12.91
C LYS A 121 11.57 -4.61 11.48
N PRO A 122 12.32 -5.29 10.61
CA PRO A 122 11.95 -5.43 9.20
C PRO A 122 10.90 -6.53 8.98
N LEU A 123 9.64 -6.14 8.90
CA LEU A 123 8.52 -7.03 8.54
C LEU A 123 8.23 -7.00 7.03
N PHE A 124 8.90 -7.89 6.29
CA PHE A 124 8.67 -8.12 4.86
C PHE A 124 7.45 -9.00 4.61
N HIS A 125 6.56 -8.56 3.72
CA HIS A 125 5.32 -9.26 3.39
C HIS A 125 5.37 -9.83 1.97
N ASN A 126 4.81 -11.02 1.77
CA ASN A 126 4.62 -11.61 0.44
C ASN A 126 3.20 -11.24 -0.05
N ILE A 127 3.12 -10.33 -1.03
CA ILE A 127 1.87 -9.76 -1.56
C ILE A 127 1.95 -9.73 -3.09
N TYR A 128 0.85 -9.39 -3.78
CA TYR A 128 0.93 -9.25 -5.25
C TYR A 128 1.83 -8.08 -5.64
N ILE A 129 2.73 -8.32 -6.62
CA ILE A 129 3.78 -7.38 -7.04
C ILE A 129 3.28 -5.95 -7.29
N GLN A 130 2.09 -5.81 -7.89
CA GLN A 130 1.42 -4.54 -8.19
C GLN A 130 1.15 -3.66 -6.96
N TYR A 131 1.10 -4.26 -5.75
CA TYR A 131 0.88 -3.52 -4.51
C TYR A 131 2.16 -3.03 -3.86
N TYR A 132 3.34 -3.60 -4.14
CA TYR A 132 4.58 -3.12 -3.51
C TYR A 132 4.90 -1.66 -3.91
N GLU A 133 4.68 -1.27 -5.17
CA GLU A 133 4.87 0.11 -5.65
C GLU A 133 3.81 1.05 -5.04
N LYS A 134 2.55 0.58 -5.02
CA LYS A 134 1.43 1.29 -4.40
C LYS A 134 1.62 1.48 -2.89
N TRP A 135 2.27 0.54 -2.20
CA TRP A 135 2.58 0.63 -0.78
C TRP A 135 3.56 1.78 -0.49
N LYS A 136 4.59 2.00 -1.33
CA LYS A 136 5.47 3.19 -1.23
C LYS A 136 4.69 4.49 -1.42
N LYS A 137 3.98 4.61 -2.55
CA LYS A 137 3.20 5.82 -2.89
C LYS A 137 2.14 6.15 -1.84
N MET A 138 1.46 5.14 -1.31
CA MET A 138 0.49 5.30 -0.22
C MET A 138 1.16 5.68 1.10
N PHE A 139 2.29 5.06 1.47
CA PHE A 139 3.03 5.46 2.67
C PHE A 139 3.48 6.92 2.60
N ASP A 140 4.05 7.33 1.46
CA ASP A 140 4.45 8.71 1.20
C ASP A 140 3.27 9.69 1.39
N TYR A 141 2.12 9.40 0.76
CA TYR A 141 0.90 10.18 0.93
C TYR A 141 0.48 10.27 2.41
N CYS A 142 0.52 9.14 3.13
CA CYS A 142 0.12 9.07 4.53
C CYS A 142 0.97 9.95 5.46
N ILE A 143 2.29 10.05 5.22
CA ILE A 143 3.18 10.87 6.07
C ILE A 143 3.31 12.31 5.59
N ASN A 144 3.10 12.59 4.30
CA ASN A 144 3.10 13.95 3.74
C ASN A 144 1.81 14.73 4.04
N TYR A 145 0.66 14.05 4.21
CA TYR A 145 -0.65 14.69 4.35
C TYR A 145 -0.73 15.72 5.49
N THR A 146 -0.21 15.41 6.68
CA THR A 146 -0.28 16.32 7.84
C THR A 146 0.65 17.53 7.67
N PRO A 147 1.96 17.37 7.35
CA PRO A 147 2.84 18.51 7.05
C PRO A 147 2.35 19.39 5.89
N ILE A 148 1.72 18.81 4.87
CA ILE A 148 1.04 19.60 3.82
C ILE A 148 -0.08 20.44 4.43
N LYS A 149 -1.00 19.80 5.17
CA LYS A 149 -2.18 20.48 5.73
C LYS A 149 -1.80 21.63 6.67
N GLU A 150 -0.72 21.48 7.43
CA GLU A 150 -0.22 22.48 8.39
C GLU A 150 0.45 23.68 7.69
N GLN A 151 1.10 23.45 6.55
CA GLN A 151 1.71 24.51 5.73
C GLN A 151 0.71 25.20 4.79
N LEU A 152 -0.46 24.61 4.55
CA LEU A 152 -1.37 25.06 3.48
C LEU A 152 -2.10 26.36 3.85
N SER A 153 -1.82 27.40 3.08
CA SER A 153 -2.39 28.75 3.22
C SER A 153 -2.52 29.40 1.84
N PRO A 154 -3.52 30.27 1.57
CA PRO A 154 -3.63 30.99 0.31
C PRO A 154 -2.40 31.87 -0.03
N ASN A 155 -1.60 32.23 0.98
CA ASN A 155 -0.38 33.02 0.81
C ASN A 155 0.90 32.17 0.63
N ASN A 156 0.81 30.84 0.60
CA ASN A 156 1.96 29.94 0.43
C ASN A 156 2.21 29.68 -1.07
N SER A 157 3.40 30.01 -1.58
CA SER A 157 3.78 29.76 -2.99
C SER A 157 3.64 28.29 -3.40
N CYS A 158 3.81 27.37 -2.45
CA CYS A 158 3.70 25.93 -2.65
C CYS A 158 2.28 25.37 -2.54
N ALA A 159 1.25 26.19 -2.23
CA ALA A 159 -0.12 25.72 -2.07
C ALA A 159 -0.62 24.95 -3.31
N LYS A 160 -0.39 25.50 -4.51
CA LYS A 160 -0.77 24.85 -5.79
C LYS A 160 -0.09 23.49 -5.99
N SER A 161 1.19 23.37 -5.63
CA SER A 161 1.96 22.11 -5.69
C SER A 161 1.46 21.07 -4.69
N TYR A 162 1.13 21.50 -3.47
CA TYR A 162 0.56 20.63 -2.44
C TYR A 162 -0.86 20.15 -2.78
N CYS A 163 -1.73 21.04 -3.27
CA CYS A 163 -3.07 20.68 -3.73
C CYS A 163 -3.01 19.69 -4.91
N LYS A 164 -2.06 19.89 -5.84
CA LYS A 164 -1.76 18.92 -6.90
C LYS A 164 -1.35 17.55 -6.34
N TYR A 165 -0.40 17.50 -5.40
CA TYR A 165 0.04 16.24 -4.79
C TYR A 165 -1.12 15.47 -4.12
N ILE A 166 -1.97 16.16 -3.37
CA ILE A 166 -3.15 15.55 -2.74
C ILE A 166 -4.16 15.05 -3.79
N TYR A 167 -4.35 15.81 -4.87
CA TYR A 167 -5.24 15.43 -5.97
C TYR A 167 -4.74 14.20 -6.74
N GLU A 168 -3.46 14.16 -7.10
CA GLU A 168 -2.86 13.03 -7.84
C GLU A 168 -2.88 11.72 -7.03
N ASN A 169 -2.86 11.80 -5.69
CA ASN A 169 -2.97 10.64 -4.81
C ASN A 169 -4.42 10.26 -4.43
N LYS A 170 -5.44 11.04 -4.80
CA LYS A 170 -6.83 10.84 -4.34
C LYS A 170 -7.41 9.47 -4.71
N ASP A 171 -7.11 9.00 -5.91
CA ASP A 171 -7.65 7.75 -6.45
C ASP A 171 -6.93 6.53 -5.88
N LEU A 172 -5.62 6.67 -5.58
CA LEU A 172 -4.85 5.69 -4.80
C LEU A 172 -5.39 5.58 -3.37
N TYR A 173 -5.67 6.70 -2.71
CA TYR A 173 -6.30 6.72 -1.39
C TYR A 173 -7.68 6.02 -1.41
N ARG A 174 -8.49 6.25 -2.45
CA ARG A 174 -9.77 5.53 -2.63
C ARG A 174 -9.55 4.02 -2.80
N GLU A 175 -8.57 3.59 -3.60
CA GLU A 175 -8.24 2.17 -3.76
C GLU A 175 -7.89 1.50 -2.43
N PHE A 176 -6.99 2.09 -1.64
CA PHE A 176 -6.65 1.54 -0.31
C PHE A 176 -7.81 1.64 0.68
N THR A 177 -8.65 2.67 0.60
CA THR A 177 -9.86 2.79 1.44
C THR A 177 -10.82 1.63 1.21
N GLU A 178 -11.03 1.22 -0.04
CA GLU A 178 -11.84 0.06 -0.40
C GLU A 178 -11.16 -1.27 -0.01
N LEU A 179 -9.89 -1.46 -0.39
CA LEU A 179 -9.10 -2.66 -0.08
C LEU A 179 -9.02 -2.93 1.43
N CYS A 180 -8.68 -1.90 2.21
CA CYS A 180 -8.56 -1.95 3.67
C CYS A 180 -9.89 -1.83 4.43
N LYS A 181 -11.04 -2.05 3.77
CA LYS A 181 -12.29 -2.43 4.48
C LYS A 181 -12.08 -3.77 5.20
N ASN A 182 -11.46 -4.73 4.52
CA ASN A 182 -10.92 -5.91 5.17
C ASN A 182 -9.50 -5.61 5.70
N ARG A 183 -9.37 -5.37 7.01
CA ARG A 183 -8.05 -5.18 7.65
C ARG A 183 -7.14 -6.42 7.63
N TYR A 184 -7.65 -7.56 7.19
CA TYR A 184 -6.94 -8.82 7.04
C TYR A 184 -6.62 -9.18 5.58
N ASP A 185 -6.89 -8.29 4.61
CA ASP A 185 -6.38 -8.49 3.25
C ASP A 185 -4.86 -8.37 3.26
N TYR A 186 -4.15 -9.36 2.72
CA TYR A 186 -2.68 -9.38 2.71
C TYR A 186 -2.06 -8.19 1.97
N ASN A 187 -2.81 -7.55 1.06
CA ASN A 187 -2.39 -6.37 0.30
C ASN A 187 -2.75 -5.06 1.01
N CYS A 188 -3.52 -5.10 2.11
CA CYS A 188 -3.74 -3.96 2.99
C CYS A 188 -2.55 -3.80 3.96
N PRO A 189 -1.74 -2.73 3.88
CA PRO A 189 -0.62 -2.55 4.79
C PRO A 189 -1.11 -2.03 6.15
N SER A 190 -0.45 -2.47 7.23
CA SER A 190 -0.84 -2.14 8.61
C SER A 190 -0.91 -0.63 8.88
N PHE A 191 0.03 0.16 8.33
CA PHE A 191 0.07 1.62 8.51
C PHE A 191 -1.19 2.34 7.97
N PHE A 192 -1.93 1.74 7.03
CA PHE A 192 -3.08 2.41 6.44
C PHE A 192 -4.20 2.67 7.46
N GLN A 193 -4.26 1.91 8.57
CA GLN A 193 -5.24 2.18 9.63
C GLN A 193 -5.03 3.55 10.29
N GLU A 194 -3.78 3.97 10.50
CA GLU A 194 -3.41 5.30 11.01
C GLU A 194 -3.68 6.41 9.98
N CYS A 195 -3.64 6.05 8.68
CA CYS A 195 -3.83 6.92 7.53
C CYS A 195 -5.29 7.13 7.12
N LYS A 196 -6.27 6.34 7.62
CA LYS A 196 -7.69 6.47 7.27
C LYS A 196 -8.31 7.86 7.58
N LYS A 197 -7.66 8.67 8.41
CA LYS A 197 -8.05 10.07 8.70
C LYS A 197 -7.64 11.07 7.59
N ASN A 198 -6.73 10.66 6.70
CA ASN A 198 -6.09 11.51 5.68
C ASN A 198 -6.94 11.59 4.39
N ILE A 199 -8.19 12.01 4.50
CA ILE A 199 -9.14 12.07 3.38
C ILE A 199 -8.74 13.23 2.43
N PRO A 200 -8.43 12.98 1.14
CA PRO A 200 -7.96 14.01 0.20
C PRO A 200 -8.87 15.24 0.12
N ASN A 201 -10.19 15.02 0.10
CA ASN A 201 -11.18 16.09 0.00
C ASN A 201 -11.14 17.06 1.19
N ASN A 202 -10.65 16.65 2.37
CA ASN A 202 -10.51 17.56 3.53
C ASN A 202 -9.44 18.64 3.32
N ILE A 203 -8.58 18.48 2.30
CA ILE A 203 -7.63 19.49 1.84
C ILE A 203 -8.14 20.16 0.56
N LEU A 204 -8.64 19.39 -0.42
CA LEU A 204 -9.01 19.92 -1.73
C LEU A 204 -10.17 20.93 -1.72
N VAL A 205 -11.01 20.94 -0.67
CA VAL A 205 -12.09 21.95 -0.50
C VAL A 205 -11.65 23.22 0.24
N LEU A 206 -10.38 23.33 0.66
CA LEU A 206 -9.87 24.51 1.34
C LEU A 206 -9.60 25.64 0.33
N PRO A 207 -9.81 26.94 0.66
CA PRO A 207 -9.62 28.05 -0.27
C PRO A 207 -8.23 28.10 -0.92
N ALA A 208 -7.19 27.63 -0.22
CA ALA A 208 -5.83 27.51 -0.75
C ALA A 208 -5.68 26.54 -1.95
N CYS A 209 -6.66 25.66 -2.17
CA CYS A 209 -6.75 24.77 -3.33
C CYS A 209 -7.74 25.24 -4.41
N GLU A 210 -8.49 26.33 -4.20
CA GLU A 210 -9.58 26.74 -5.09
C GLU A 210 -9.10 27.04 -6.51
N GLU A 211 -7.99 27.76 -6.67
CA GLU A 211 -7.38 28.04 -7.97
C GLU A 211 -6.93 26.74 -8.68
N TYR A 212 -6.31 25.82 -7.93
CA TYR A 212 -5.88 24.53 -8.48
C TYR A 212 -7.07 23.69 -8.94
N VAL A 213 -8.13 23.58 -8.13
CA VAL A 213 -9.32 22.80 -8.47
C VAL A 213 -10.04 23.37 -9.68
N LYS A 214 -10.20 24.71 -9.78
CA LYS A 214 -10.75 25.36 -10.98
C LYS A 214 -9.90 25.10 -12.22
N SER A 215 -8.57 25.04 -12.09
CA SER A 215 -7.67 24.73 -13.22
C SER A 215 -7.77 23.29 -13.76
N LEU A 216 -8.59 22.43 -13.14
CA LEU A 216 -8.90 21.07 -13.59
C LEU A 216 -10.26 20.97 -14.28
N GLU A 217 -11.10 22.01 -14.23
CA GLU A 217 -12.37 22.04 -14.95
C GLU A 217 -12.09 22.30 -16.44
N PRO A 218 -12.80 21.62 -17.38
CA PRO A 218 -12.67 21.94 -18.79
C PRO A 218 -13.09 23.38 -19.02
N GLN A 219 -12.21 24.21 -19.59
CA GLN A 219 -12.62 25.55 -20.00
C GLN A 219 -13.69 25.40 -21.08
N GLN A 220 -14.91 25.85 -20.77
CA GLN A 220 -15.85 26.21 -21.82
C GLN A 220 -15.30 27.46 -22.48
N ASP A 221 -14.72 27.29 -23.67
CA ASP A 221 -14.37 28.41 -24.56
C ASP A 221 -15.60 29.29 -24.72
N THR A 222 -15.62 30.38 -23.97
CA THR A 222 -16.72 31.33 -23.99
C THR A 222 -16.52 32.14 -25.24
N ILE A 223 -17.23 31.76 -26.30
CA ILE A 223 -17.30 32.53 -27.54
C ILE A 223 -17.96 33.86 -27.17
N GLU A 224 -17.14 34.88 -26.90
CA GLU A 224 -17.59 36.25 -26.78
C GLU A 224 -18.12 36.68 -28.15
N GLU A 225 -19.43 36.55 -28.33
CA GLU A 225 -20.14 36.95 -29.53
C GLU A 225 -20.15 38.48 -29.62
N ALA A 226 -19.04 39.03 -30.11
CA ALA A 226 -18.80 40.46 -30.28
C ALA A 226 -19.60 41.01 -31.48
N THR A 227 -20.93 40.91 -31.42
CA THR A 227 -21.86 41.56 -32.37
C THR A 227 -21.87 43.07 -32.17
N GLY A 228 -20.80 43.72 -32.65
CA GLY A 228 -20.72 45.17 -32.73
C GLY A 228 -21.82 45.74 -33.64
N GLN A 229 -22.47 46.80 -33.18
CA GLN A 229 -23.55 47.45 -33.93
C GLN A 229 -22.99 48.17 -35.18
N ALA A 230 -23.44 47.77 -36.36
CA ALA A 230 -23.33 48.53 -37.60
C ALA A 230 -24.70 48.56 -38.28
N SER A 231 -25.20 49.76 -38.57
CA SER A 231 -26.53 49.96 -39.16
C SER A 231 -26.47 50.20 -40.67
N ALA A 232 -27.56 49.82 -41.35
CA ALA A 232 -28.04 50.34 -42.62
C ALA A 232 -27.23 50.04 -43.92
N ASP A 233 -27.91 49.29 -44.80
CA ASP A 233 -28.22 49.69 -46.19
C ASP A 233 -27.03 49.83 -47.18
N ILE A 234 -26.90 48.97 -48.20
CA ILE A 234 -27.64 49.15 -49.46
C ILE A 234 -27.77 47.84 -50.28
N LEU A 235 -28.90 47.74 -50.99
CA LEU A 235 -29.26 46.71 -51.99
C LEU A 235 -28.37 46.74 -53.26
N HIS A 236 -27.98 45.58 -53.80
CA HIS A 236 -27.96 45.37 -55.26
C HIS A 236 -27.99 43.89 -55.68
N THR A 237 -28.53 43.61 -56.88
CA THR A 237 -29.03 42.29 -57.31
C THR A 237 -28.41 41.80 -58.63
N SER A 238 -28.10 40.50 -58.73
CA SER A 238 -28.07 39.67 -59.96
C SER A 238 -28.19 38.18 -59.56
N HIS A 239 -29.09 37.37 -60.14
CA HIS A 239 -28.93 36.60 -61.40
C HIS A 239 -27.61 35.79 -61.43
N GLU A 240 -27.55 34.46 -61.67
CA GLU A 240 -28.55 33.41 -62.06
C GLU A 240 -27.93 32.01 -61.70
N ASP A 241 -28.51 30.80 -61.83
CA ASP A 241 -29.68 30.23 -62.56
C ASP A 241 -30.24 28.97 -61.80
N HIS A 242 -30.90 28.02 -62.51
CA HIS A 242 -31.63 26.80 -62.05
C HIS A 242 -31.20 25.54 -62.88
N PRO A 243 -31.78 24.32 -62.78
CA PRO A 243 -32.48 23.56 -61.72
C PRO A 243 -31.56 22.36 -61.25
N ASP A 244 -31.87 21.04 -61.10
CA ASP A 244 -33.07 20.15 -61.22
C ASP A 244 -32.89 18.78 -60.49
N SER A 245 -34.00 18.08 -60.18
CA SER A 245 -34.15 16.72 -59.55
C SER A 245 -33.47 16.48 -58.18
N SER A 246 -34.14 16.07 -57.08
CA SER A 246 -35.09 14.96 -56.82
C SER A 246 -34.42 13.57 -56.83
N ASP A 247 -34.67 12.63 -55.91
CA ASP A 247 -35.82 12.43 -55.01
C ASP A 247 -35.48 11.99 -53.56
N HIS A 248 -36.45 12.27 -52.67
CA HIS A 248 -37.10 11.39 -51.67
C HIS A 248 -36.73 9.87 -51.68
N MET A 249 -36.82 9.07 -50.61
CA MET A 249 -37.18 9.20 -49.17
C MET A 249 -36.54 7.96 -48.43
N GLU A 250 -36.73 7.58 -47.15
CA GLU A 250 -37.72 7.88 -46.10
C GLU A 250 -37.12 7.67 -44.67
N SER A 251 -37.91 7.93 -43.62
CA SER A 251 -37.76 7.45 -42.23
C SER A 251 -39.18 7.22 -41.69
N PRO A 252 -39.46 6.25 -40.77
CA PRO A 252 -39.30 6.60 -39.33
C PRO A 252 -39.25 5.43 -38.29
N SER A 253 -39.17 5.84 -37.02
CA SER A 253 -39.99 5.36 -35.87
C SER A 253 -39.49 4.30 -34.86
N SER A 254 -39.94 4.56 -33.63
CA SER A 254 -40.18 3.68 -32.48
C SER A 254 -41.54 4.15 -31.86
N PRO A 255 -42.12 3.61 -30.75
CA PRO A 255 -41.62 2.61 -29.79
C PRO A 255 -42.69 1.52 -29.45
N HIS A 256 -42.72 1.04 -28.19
CA HIS A 256 -43.62 0.01 -27.61
C HIS A 256 -43.31 -1.45 -28.04
N SER A 257 -43.57 -2.50 -27.24
CA SER A 257 -44.31 -2.59 -25.95
C SER A 257 -43.72 -3.68 -25.01
N ASN A 258 -44.35 -3.90 -23.85
CA ASN A 258 -43.89 -4.82 -22.79
C ASN A 258 -43.93 -6.31 -23.20
N THR A 259 -42.91 -7.09 -22.80
CA THR A 259 -43.02 -8.55 -22.63
C THR A 259 -42.12 -9.01 -21.49
N VAL A 260 -42.69 -9.17 -20.29
CA VAL A 260 -42.11 -9.93 -19.19
C VAL A 260 -42.90 -11.22 -19.06
N VAL A 261 -42.29 -12.38 -19.30
CA VAL A 261 -42.60 -13.71 -18.71
C VAL A 261 -41.69 -14.81 -19.32
N LEU A 262 -41.37 -15.84 -18.51
CA LEU A 262 -40.83 -17.16 -18.90
C LEU A 262 -39.37 -17.33 -19.40
N THR A 263 -38.37 -16.88 -18.63
CA THR A 263 -36.98 -17.45 -18.71
C THR A 263 -36.44 -18.03 -17.40
N ILE A 264 -37.16 -17.90 -16.28
CA ILE A 264 -36.73 -18.34 -14.95
C ILE A 264 -37.17 -19.79 -14.68
N PHE A 265 -36.63 -20.78 -15.40
CA PHE A 265 -36.85 -22.20 -15.06
C PHE A 265 -35.74 -23.27 -15.32
N PRO A 266 -34.46 -22.94 -15.66
CA PRO A 266 -33.40 -23.95 -15.65
C PRO A 266 -32.58 -24.03 -14.34
N THR A 267 -32.48 -22.94 -13.57
CA THR A 267 -31.48 -22.80 -12.48
C THR A 267 -31.81 -23.58 -11.21
N LEU A 268 -33.09 -23.69 -10.85
CA LEU A 268 -33.52 -24.42 -9.64
C LEU A 268 -33.29 -25.93 -9.74
N SER A 269 -33.42 -26.51 -10.93
CA SER A 269 -33.20 -27.93 -11.20
C SER A 269 -31.75 -28.35 -10.93
N VAL A 270 -30.78 -27.48 -11.24
CA VAL A 270 -29.35 -27.75 -11.03
C VAL A 270 -29.03 -27.86 -9.54
N LEU A 271 -29.51 -26.92 -8.72
CA LEU A 271 -29.25 -26.90 -7.28
C LEU A 271 -29.75 -28.17 -6.57
N VAL A 272 -30.95 -28.65 -6.91
CA VAL A 272 -31.51 -29.87 -6.32
C VAL A 272 -30.68 -31.11 -6.69
N THR A 273 -30.26 -31.24 -7.96
CA THR A 273 -29.40 -32.35 -8.38
C THR A 273 -28.02 -32.31 -7.71
N SER A 274 -27.40 -31.14 -7.53
CA SER A 274 -26.13 -30.99 -6.81
C SER A 274 -26.21 -31.45 -5.35
N LEU A 275 -27.31 -31.14 -4.65
CA LEU A 275 -27.52 -31.55 -3.26
C LEU A 275 -27.71 -33.08 -3.11
N LEU A 276 -28.37 -33.73 -4.08
CA LEU A 276 -28.51 -35.18 -4.11
C LEU A 276 -27.17 -35.89 -4.36
N MET A 277 -26.35 -35.38 -5.28
CA MET A 277 -25.00 -35.91 -5.53
C MET A 277 -24.10 -35.81 -4.28
N TYR A 278 -24.18 -34.71 -3.53
CA TYR A 278 -23.44 -34.55 -2.26
C TYR A 278 -23.88 -35.58 -1.20
N LYS A 279 -25.16 -35.95 -1.17
CA LYS A 279 -25.71 -36.91 -0.20
C LYS A 279 -25.44 -38.38 -0.54
N LEU A 280 -25.18 -38.71 -1.81
CA LEU A 280 -25.02 -40.08 -2.30
C LEU A 280 -23.57 -40.48 -2.63
N THR A 281 -22.62 -39.55 -2.69
CA THR A 281 -21.22 -39.87 -3.04
C THR A 281 -20.36 -40.14 -1.79
N PRO A 282 -19.70 -41.31 -1.62
CA PRO A 282 -19.01 -41.70 -0.37
C PRO A 282 -17.64 -41.02 -0.12
N PHE A 283 -17.43 -39.80 -0.62
CA PHE A 283 -16.15 -39.07 -0.52
C PHE A 283 -15.69 -38.77 0.92
N ARG A 284 -16.60 -38.81 1.90
CA ARG A 284 -16.30 -38.58 3.33
C ARG A 284 -15.29 -39.59 3.91
N SER A 285 -15.15 -40.77 3.29
CA SER A 285 -14.17 -41.79 3.68
C SER A 285 -12.77 -41.55 3.08
N TRP A 286 -12.68 -40.91 1.91
CA TRP A 286 -11.42 -40.81 1.16
C TRP A 286 -10.51 -39.66 1.62
N LEU A 287 -11.09 -38.63 2.25
CA LEU A 287 -10.33 -37.49 2.81
C LEU A 287 -9.71 -37.77 4.20
N ARG A 288 -10.14 -38.80 4.92
CA ARG A 288 -9.59 -39.18 6.25
C ARG A 288 -8.08 -39.44 6.27
N PRO A 289 -7.50 -40.28 5.40
CA PRO A 289 -6.06 -40.60 5.45
C PRO A 289 -5.14 -39.40 5.13
N LEU A 290 -5.62 -38.39 4.39
CA LEU A 290 -4.86 -37.17 4.09
C LEU A 290 -4.65 -36.30 5.34
N LEU A 291 -5.70 -36.09 6.14
CA LEU A 291 -5.61 -35.32 7.39
C LEU A 291 -4.73 -36.02 8.43
N GLN A 292 -4.85 -37.34 8.57
CA GLN A 292 -4.03 -38.13 9.51
C GLN A 292 -2.54 -38.14 9.15
N ARG A 293 -2.16 -37.83 7.90
CA ARG A 293 -0.76 -37.70 7.49
C ARG A 293 -0.13 -36.38 7.94
N MET A 294 -0.91 -35.30 8.08
CA MET A 294 -0.40 -34.02 8.60
C MET A 294 -0.21 -34.07 10.13
N THR A 295 -1.11 -34.73 10.86
CA THR A 295 -1.05 -34.81 12.34
C THR A 295 0.05 -35.72 12.91
N LYS A 296 0.86 -36.39 12.06
CA LYS A 296 1.92 -37.33 12.50
C LYS A 296 3.35 -36.77 12.37
N VAL A 297 3.52 -35.50 12.02
CA VAL A 297 4.85 -34.88 11.80
C VAL A 297 5.29 -33.99 12.97
N SER A 298 4.36 -33.49 13.79
CA SER A 298 4.65 -32.62 14.94
C SER A 298 4.63 -33.40 16.26
N ASN A 299 5.69 -34.14 16.58
CA ASN A 299 5.85 -34.75 17.91
C ASN A 299 7.33 -34.86 18.33
N SER A 300 7.91 -33.70 18.61
CA SER A 300 9.12 -33.55 19.44
C SER A 300 8.91 -32.35 20.37
N SER A 301 8.83 -32.59 21.68
CA SER A 301 8.90 -31.54 22.71
C SER A 301 10.23 -30.76 22.59
N VAL A 302 10.31 -29.48 22.95
CA VAL A 302 10.27 -28.94 24.32
C VAL A 302 9.58 -27.56 24.30
N LYS A 303 8.41 -27.41 24.93
CA LYS A 303 8.19 -26.73 26.23
C LYS A 303 9.02 -25.43 26.42
N GLU A 304 8.50 -24.21 26.28
CA GLU A 304 7.34 -23.55 26.95
C GLU A 304 7.83 -22.56 28.03
N SER A 305 7.67 -21.25 27.77
CA SER A 305 7.61 -20.19 28.79
C SER A 305 7.12 -18.85 28.22
N MET A 306 5.80 -18.64 28.08
CA MET A 306 5.19 -17.30 28.06
C MET A 306 3.67 -17.42 28.25
N GLN A 307 3.16 -17.23 29.48
CA GLN A 307 1.73 -16.98 29.70
C GLN A 307 1.44 -15.47 29.60
N PRO A 308 0.42 -15.03 28.85
CA PRO A 308 -0.15 -13.70 29.02
C PRO A 308 -1.06 -13.67 30.25
N SER A 309 -1.04 -12.54 30.97
CA SER A 309 -1.93 -12.30 32.10
C SER A 309 -3.35 -11.97 31.65
N TYR A 310 -4.35 -12.54 32.33
CA TYR A 310 -5.68 -11.97 32.44
C TYR A 310 -6.16 -12.14 33.88
N GLU A 311 -6.79 -11.10 34.43
CA GLU A 311 -7.40 -11.17 35.76
C GLU A 311 -8.66 -12.02 35.70
N THR A 312 -8.92 -12.81 36.76
CA THR A 312 -10.24 -13.36 37.03
C THR A 312 -10.44 -13.46 38.54
N GLU A 313 -11.68 -13.22 38.94
CA GLU A 313 -12.15 -12.94 40.30
C GLU A 313 -11.98 -14.12 41.29
N TYR A 314 -11.88 -13.80 42.59
CA TYR A 314 -11.66 -14.76 43.67
C TYR A 314 -12.85 -15.71 43.88
N ILE A 315 -12.60 -17.03 43.91
CA ILE A 315 -13.25 -17.97 44.84
C ILE A 315 -12.19 -18.95 45.38
N ASP A 316 -12.01 -18.98 46.70
CA ASP A 316 -11.16 -19.95 47.41
C ASP A 316 -12.01 -21.13 47.90
N ILE A 317 -11.68 -22.36 47.47
CA ILE A 317 -12.05 -23.59 48.17
C ILE A 317 -10.89 -24.61 48.14
N ASN A 318 -10.00 -24.48 49.12
CA ASN A 318 -9.44 -25.58 49.94
C ASN A 318 -8.57 -26.68 49.28
N SER A 319 -7.62 -27.20 50.06
CA SER A 319 -6.62 -28.18 49.66
C SER A 319 -7.07 -29.64 49.80
N ASN A 320 -6.39 -30.53 49.06
CA ASN A 320 -6.00 -31.83 49.61
C ASN A 320 -4.81 -32.44 48.86
N GLU A 321 -4.04 -33.29 49.55
CA GLU A 321 -2.78 -33.84 49.07
C GLU A 321 -2.95 -35.04 48.12
N ARG A 322 -1.98 -35.21 47.21
CA ARG A 322 -1.29 -36.51 47.00
C ARG A 322 -0.02 -36.35 46.17
N SER A 323 1.10 -36.76 46.77
CA SER A 323 2.40 -36.88 46.09
C SER A 323 2.51 -38.20 45.32
N TYR A 324 3.14 -38.15 44.14
CA TYR A 324 3.49 -39.33 43.35
C TYR A 324 5.01 -39.44 43.25
N ASN A 325 5.58 -40.36 44.03
CA ASN A 325 7.00 -40.68 43.96
C ASN A 325 7.26 -41.67 42.81
N ILE A 326 8.27 -41.40 41.98
CA ILE A 326 8.76 -42.32 40.95
C ILE A 326 10.21 -42.67 41.29
N ALA A 327 10.48 -43.95 41.55
CA ALA A 327 11.83 -44.46 41.77
C ALA A 327 12.47 -44.89 40.45
N TYR A 328 13.74 -44.51 40.24
CA TYR A 328 14.56 -45.02 39.14
C TYR A 328 15.34 -46.26 39.59
N TYR A 329 15.34 -47.31 38.76
CA TYR A 329 16.30 -48.39 38.84
C TYR A 329 17.28 -48.29 37.67
N SER A 330 18.58 -48.35 37.99
CA SER A 330 19.65 -48.52 36.99
C SER A 330 20.05 -49.99 36.93
N GLY A 331 20.17 -50.54 35.73
CA GLY A 331 20.68 -51.89 35.51
C GLY A 331 22.12 -51.84 35.01
N GLU A 332 23.03 -52.50 35.71
CA GLU A 332 24.41 -52.72 35.23
C GLU A 332 24.46 -53.86 34.19
N ILE A 333 25.53 -53.88 33.39
CA ILE A 333 25.79 -54.87 32.35
C ILE A 333 26.88 -55.83 32.82
N LEU A 334 26.69 -57.12 32.52
CA LEU A 334 27.73 -58.16 32.50
C LEU A 334 27.68 -58.88 31.14
#